data_AF-A0A0R3W210-F1
#
_entry.id   AF-A0A0R3W210-F1
#
_cell.length_a   1.000
_cell.length_b   1.000
_cell.length_c   1.000
_cell.angle_alpha   90.00
_cell.angle_beta   90.00
_cell.angle_gamma   90.00
#
_symmetry.space_group_name_H-M   'P 1'
#
loop_
_entity.id
_entity.type
_entity.pdbx_description
1 polymer ?
#
loop_
_entity_poly.entity_id
_entity_poly.type
_entity_poly.pdbx_seq_one_letter_code
_entity_poly.pdbx_strand_id
1 'polypeptide(L)'
;MNDVDLFMSERLKTSMCATQYFNAKELPEFPELCVDMVISWATQSSSPPLSVLAQRFLRTVLSLPSYEVSNPSHGAFKIQDILKCWKRSLRVLVLDREDSGPLLSHLLNETCLLLIHTIDTELPSNLAYSLIRILQKTVEIVFYENWSFALKPQASCFVDDRMRAELLSLVSGMDLARWTSHSNEENLFDFSTRCYRLLLYTMARSLFAQGYHSSIMNHLAISANDLIAIFQSDDVLLFRMLLTLLLIENTAIKNGWVNRLRVPSAHELFTSLLELIGFDRYCLIDWLVSPETDCLAYLLAYTKRLAVASTTNDKDDEVQQHRWRPPACWLQLHREGVRQVMTDLAKSLKKLQISGSLPFAPDLLITRIHTAVKVLSSM
;
A
#
# COMPACT_ATOMS: atom_id res chain seq x y z
N MET A 1 -13.27 -19.88 -28.91
CA MET A 1 -11.94 -20.50 -29.03
C MET A 1 -11.81 -21.45 -27.85
N ASN A 2 -11.47 -22.73 -28.07
CA ASN A 2 -11.35 -23.67 -26.95
C ASN A 2 -10.10 -23.33 -26.12
N ASP A 3 -10.07 -23.64 -24.82
CA ASP A 3 -8.95 -23.29 -23.92
C ASP A 3 -7.62 -23.88 -24.39
N VAL A 4 -7.67 -25.03 -25.06
CA VAL A 4 -6.52 -25.69 -25.70
C VAL A 4 -5.98 -24.87 -26.89
N ASP A 5 -6.85 -24.29 -27.71
CA ASP A 5 -6.43 -23.44 -28.83
C ASP A 5 -5.79 -22.13 -28.34
N LEU A 6 -6.32 -21.59 -27.23
CA LEU A 6 -5.75 -20.43 -26.55
C LEU A 6 -4.37 -20.74 -25.98
N PHE A 7 -4.22 -21.89 -25.32
CA PHE A 7 -2.93 -22.38 -24.84
C PHE A 7 -1.92 -22.52 -25.97
N MET A 8 -2.28 -23.18 -27.08
CA MET A 8 -1.38 -23.37 -28.22
C MET A 8 -0.97 -22.03 -28.87
N SER A 9 -1.89 -21.07 -28.95
CA SER A 9 -1.60 -19.72 -29.47
C SER A 9 -0.60 -18.97 -28.58
N GLU A 10 -0.81 -18.96 -27.27
CA GLU A 10 0.08 -18.25 -26.33
C GLU A 10 1.44 -18.95 -26.17
N ARG A 11 1.46 -20.29 -26.25
CA ARG A 11 2.69 -21.10 -26.32
C ARG A 11 3.58 -20.69 -27.49
N LEU A 12 3.00 -20.57 -28.69
CA LEU A 12 3.72 -20.20 -29.90
C LEU A 12 4.29 -18.78 -29.80
N LYS A 13 3.46 -17.80 -29.38
CA LYS A 13 3.89 -16.41 -29.22
C LYS A 13 5.04 -16.27 -28.21
N THR A 14 4.93 -16.96 -27.07
CA THR A 14 5.96 -16.95 -26.02
C THR A 14 7.26 -17.59 -26.50
N SER A 15 7.17 -18.72 -27.22
CA SER A 15 8.33 -19.38 -27.82
C SER A 15 9.04 -18.50 -28.83
N MET A 16 8.29 -17.89 -29.76
CA MET A 16 8.87 -16.99 -30.77
C MET A 16 9.61 -15.80 -30.14
N CYS A 17 9.03 -15.20 -29.10
CA CYS A 17 9.68 -14.13 -28.37
C CYS A 17 10.94 -14.60 -27.65
N ALA A 18 10.89 -15.74 -26.94
CA ALA A 18 12.05 -16.28 -26.25
C ALA A 18 13.19 -16.67 -27.21
N THR A 19 12.88 -17.19 -28.40
CA THR A 19 13.87 -17.45 -29.45
C THR A 19 14.54 -16.17 -29.92
N GLN A 20 13.79 -15.08 -30.10
CA GLN A 20 14.35 -13.78 -30.49
C GLN A 20 15.30 -13.20 -29.42
N TYR A 21 15.00 -13.36 -28.13
CA TYR A 21 15.79 -12.77 -27.04
C TYR A 21 16.91 -13.67 -26.50
N PHE A 22 16.80 -15.00 -26.57
CA PHE A 22 17.76 -15.94 -25.96
C PHE A 22 18.23 -17.06 -26.89
N ASN A 23 17.81 -17.06 -28.15
CA ASN A 23 17.99 -18.21 -29.06
C ASN A 23 17.46 -19.51 -28.42
N ALA A 24 16.38 -19.39 -27.66
CA ALA A 24 15.78 -20.49 -26.92
C ALA A 24 15.09 -21.50 -27.85
N LYS A 25 15.08 -22.77 -27.44
CA LYS A 25 14.31 -23.84 -28.09
C LYS A 25 12.81 -23.58 -27.91
N GLU A 26 12.00 -23.99 -28.90
CA GLU A 26 10.55 -23.91 -28.81
C GLU A 26 10.03 -24.62 -27.55
N LEU A 27 8.96 -24.08 -26.94
CA LEU A 27 8.32 -24.74 -25.80
C LEU A 27 7.84 -26.15 -26.21
N PRO A 28 7.78 -27.11 -25.27
CA PRO A 28 7.16 -28.41 -25.52
C PRO A 28 5.65 -28.28 -25.75
N GLU A 29 4.94 -29.37 -26.04
CA GLU A 29 3.47 -29.34 -26.17
C GLU A 29 2.75 -29.52 -24.82
N PHE A 30 3.45 -30.09 -23.83
CA PHE A 30 2.91 -30.39 -22.51
C PHE A 30 2.90 -29.15 -21.60
N PRO A 31 1.74 -28.70 -21.07
CA PRO A 31 1.62 -27.48 -20.28
C PRO A 31 2.58 -27.39 -19.08
N GLU A 32 2.75 -28.49 -18.34
CA GLU A 32 3.60 -28.54 -17.14
C GLU A 32 5.07 -28.26 -17.45
N LEU A 33 5.59 -28.83 -18.55
CA LEU A 33 6.96 -28.60 -19.01
C LEU A 33 7.14 -27.20 -19.63
N CYS A 34 6.09 -26.67 -20.25
CA CYS A 34 6.10 -25.31 -20.78
C CYS A 34 6.20 -24.26 -19.67
N VAL A 35 5.44 -24.44 -18.58
CA VAL A 35 5.48 -23.52 -17.43
C VAL A 35 6.92 -23.39 -16.93
N ASP A 36 7.61 -24.49 -16.69
CA ASP A 36 9.00 -24.45 -16.20
C ASP A 36 9.96 -23.69 -17.12
N MET A 37 9.84 -23.89 -18.43
CA MET A 37 10.68 -23.20 -19.41
C MET A 37 10.34 -21.71 -19.52
N VAL A 38 9.06 -21.35 -19.54
CA VAL A 38 8.61 -19.94 -19.55
C VAL A 38 9.06 -19.22 -18.29
N ILE A 39 8.98 -19.89 -17.13
CA ILE A 39 9.49 -19.37 -15.85
C ILE A 39 10.99 -19.13 -15.92
N SER A 40 11.75 -20.10 -16.42
CA SER A 40 13.21 -19.96 -16.57
C SER A 40 13.56 -18.78 -17.48
N TRP A 41 12.85 -18.57 -18.59
CA TRP A 41 13.14 -17.46 -19.49
C TRP A 41 12.76 -16.12 -18.90
N ALA A 42 11.58 -16.03 -18.27
CA ALA A 42 11.16 -14.82 -17.57
C ALA A 42 12.20 -14.46 -16.50
N THR A 43 12.60 -15.39 -15.64
CA THR A 43 13.53 -15.11 -14.53
C THR A 43 14.93 -14.72 -14.96
N GLN A 44 15.43 -15.24 -16.09
CA GLN A 44 16.76 -14.94 -16.62
C GLN A 44 16.85 -13.56 -17.29
N SER A 45 15.71 -12.90 -17.55
CA SER A 45 15.70 -11.66 -18.31
C SER A 45 14.76 -10.61 -17.76
N SER A 46 15.24 -9.37 -17.66
CA SER A 46 14.40 -8.21 -17.41
C SER A 46 13.64 -7.73 -18.67
N SER A 47 13.49 -8.57 -19.70
CA SER A 47 12.80 -8.23 -20.95
C SER A 47 11.30 -8.01 -20.71
N PRO A 48 10.78 -6.79 -20.91
CA PRO A 48 9.37 -6.53 -20.64
C PRO A 48 8.40 -7.22 -21.63
N PRO A 49 8.68 -7.36 -22.95
CA PRO A 49 7.82 -8.14 -23.85
C PRO A 49 7.70 -9.60 -23.44
N LEU A 50 8.80 -10.22 -23.00
CA LEU A 50 8.80 -11.58 -22.48
C LEU A 50 7.99 -11.67 -21.18
N SER A 51 8.06 -10.65 -20.32
CA SER A 51 7.28 -10.60 -19.08
C SER A 51 5.78 -10.55 -19.35
N VAL A 52 5.33 -9.76 -20.33
CA VAL A 52 3.92 -9.68 -20.76
C VAL A 52 3.45 -11.03 -21.31
N LEU A 53 4.24 -11.65 -22.19
CA LEU A 53 3.88 -12.95 -22.78
C LEU A 53 3.90 -14.07 -21.72
N ALA A 54 4.84 -14.06 -20.79
CA ALA A 54 4.87 -15.01 -19.68
C ALA A 54 3.64 -14.87 -18.77
N GLN A 55 3.18 -13.64 -18.48
CA GLN A 55 1.94 -13.43 -17.70
C GLN A 55 0.71 -13.98 -18.41
N ARG A 56 0.57 -13.69 -19.71
CA ARG A 56 -0.51 -14.23 -20.55
C ARG A 56 -0.50 -15.75 -20.58
N PHE A 57 0.68 -16.32 -20.84
CA PHE A 57 0.87 -17.76 -20.87
C PHE A 57 0.49 -18.42 -19.54
N LEU A 58 0.97 -17.90 -18.41
CA LEU A 58 0.65 -18.46 -17.08
C LEU A 58 -0.84 -18.33 -16.76
N ARG A 59 -1.47 -17.19 -17.04
CA ARG A 59 -2.92 -17.04 -16.87
C ARG A 59 -3.68 -18.10 -17.68
N THR A 60 -3.29 -18.32 -18.93
CA THR A 60 -3.91 -19.36 -19.77
C THR A 60 -3.68 -20.76 -19.22
N VAL A 61 -2.49 -21.07 -18.72
CA VAL A 61 -2.21 -22.40 -18.13
C VAL A 61 -2.96 -22.62 -16.83
N LEU A 62 -3.05 -21.61 -15.96
CA LEU A 62 -3.77 -21.70 -14.68
C LEU A 62 -5.28 -21.90 -14.88
N SER A 63 -5.83 -21.44 -16.01
CA SER A 63 -7.22 -21.70 -16.39
C SER A 63 -7.48 -23.10 -16.97
N LEU A 64 -6.44 -23.93 -17.22
CA LEU A 64 -6.63 -25.25 -17.80
C LEU A 64 -7.09 -26.27 -16.74
N PRO A 65 -8.18 -27.03 -16.99
CA PRO A 65 -8.67 -28.05 -16.07
C PRO A 65 -7.64 -29.15 -15.74
N SER A 66 -6.68 -29.37 -16.65
CA SER A 66 -5.63 -30.38 -16.49
C SER A 66 -4.54 -30.00 -15.49
N TYR A 67 -4.42 -28.71 -15.12
CA TYR A 67 -3.38 -28.22 -14.22
C TYR A 67 -3.79 -28.33 -12.73
N GLU A 68 -5.08 -28.55 -12.42
CA GLU A 68 -5.59 -28.65 -11.04
C GLU A 68 -5.16 -29.94 -10.29
N VAL A 69 -4.49 -30.91 -10.95
CA VAL A 69 -4.37 -32.29 -10.42
C VAL A 69 -2.95 -32.75 -10.07
N SER A 70 -1.88 -32.04 -10.46
CA SER A 70 -0.50 -32.55 -10.36
C SER A 70 0.44 -31.66 -9.53
N ASN A 71 0.40 -31.82 -8.21
CA ASN A 71 1.42 -31.38 -7.22
C ASN A 71 1.62 -29.86 -6.97
N PRO A 72 1.00 -29.28 -5.92
CA PRO A 72 1.15 -27.86 -5.55
C PRO A 72 2.54 -27.47 -4.99
N SER A 73 3.37 -28.43 -4.59
CA SER A 73 4.64 -28.17 -3.88
C SER A 73 5.80 -27.74 -4.80
N HIS A 74 5.84 -28.17 -6.06
CA HIS A 74 6.91 -27.82 -7.00
C HIS A 74 6.66 -26.52 -7.77
N GLY A 75 5.40 -26.11 -7.92
CA GLY A 75 5.02 -24.87 -8.60
C GLY A 75 5.21 -23.61 -7.73
N ALA A 76 4.96 -23.69 -6.42
CA ALA A 76 4.93 -22.50 -5.54
C ALA A 76 6.28 -21.75 -5.46
N PHE A 77 7.41 -22.46 -5.38
CA PHE A 77 8.74 -21.84 -5.35
C PHE A 77 9.08 -21.16 -6.69
N LYS A 78 8.67 -21.77 -7.79
CA LYS A 78 8.91 -21.26 -9.15
C LYS A 78 8.07 -20.02 -9.44
N ILE A 79 6.82 -19.98 -8.95
CA ILE A 79 5.96 -18.79 -9.09
C ILE A 79 6.56 -17.58 -8.38
N GLN A 80 7.17 -17.74 -7.20
CA GLN A 80 7.82 -16.61 -6.52
C GLN A 80 8.93 -15.96 -7.36
N ASP A 81 9.70 -16.74 -8.12
CA ASP A 81 10.75 -16.21 -8.98
C ASP A 81 10.19 -15.46 -10.18
N ILE A 82 9.06 -15.91 -10.72
CA ILE A 82 8.29 -15.16 -11.71
C ILE A 82 7.83 -13.81 -11.14
N LEU A 83 7.25 -13.81 -9.94
CA LEU A 83 6.78 -12.58 -9.29
C LEU A 83 7.93 -11.60 -9.04
N LYS A 84 9.11 -12.11 -8.67
CA LYS A 84 10.33 -11.29 -8.57
C LYS A 84 10.73 -10.72 -9.92
N CYS A 85 10.69 -11.52 -10.99
CA CYS A 85 10.95 -11.05 -12.35
C CYS A 85 9.99 -9.92 -12.72
N TRP A 86 8.69 -10.12 -12.57
CA TRP A 86 7.69 -9.12 -12.93
C TRP A 86 7.86 -7.82 -12.15
N LYS A 87 8.13 -7.92 -10.86
CA LYS A 87 8.46 -6.76 -10.05
C LYS A 87 9.69 -6.01 -10.58
N ARG A 88 10.70 -6.71 -11.08
CA ARG A 88 11.88 -6.10 -11.72
C ARG A 88 11.51 -5.45 -13.05
N SER A 89 10.75 -6.13 -13.91
CA SER A 89 10.31 -5.60 -15.21
C SER A 89 9.46 -4.33 -15.04
N LEU A 90 8.49 -4.33 -14.12
CA LEU A 90 7.72 -3.14 -13.77
C LEU A 90 8.63 -2.01 -13.29
N ARG A 91 9.62 -2.31 -12.45
CA ARG A 91 10.56 -1.30 -11.96
C ARG A 91 11.40 -0.69 -13.09
N VAL A 92 11.87 -1.51 -14.03
CA VAL A 92 12.66 -1.05 -15.18
C VAL A 92 11.81 -0.14 -16.07
N LEU A 93 10.60 -0.58 -16.43
CA LEU A 93 9.69 0.21 -17.26
C LEU A 93 9.29 1.56 -16.63
N VAL A 94 9.08 1.59 -15.31
CA VAL A 94 8.76 2.84 -14.60
C VAL A 94 9.93 3.82 -14.59
N LEU A 95 11.17 3.33 -14.71
CA LEU A 95 12.37 4.17 -14.80
C LEU A 95 12.62 4.66 -16.24
N ASP A 96 12.20 3.89 -17.24
CA ASP A 96 12.43 4.13 -18.67
C ASP A 96 11.16 4.68 -19.37
N ARG A 97 10.68 5.84 -18.90
CA ARG A 97 9.31 6.33 -19.20
C ARG A 97 9.08 6.81 -20.63
N GLU A 98 10.11 7.27 -21.33
CA GLU A 98 9.94 7.99 -22.60
C GLU A 98 9.57 7.05 -23.77
N ASP A 99 10.14 5.83 -23.80
CA ASP A 99 9.92 4.88 -24.91
C ASP A 99 9.00 3.70 -24.57
N SER A 100 8.70 3.50 -23.28
CA SER A 100 8.11 2.24 -22.80
C SER A 100 6.62 2.32 -22.39
N GLY A 101 5.97 3.47 -22.58
CA GLY A 101 4.58 3.72 -22.18
C GLY A 101 3.56 2.65 -22.59
N PRO A 102 3.48 2.25 -23.88
CA PRO A 102 2.56 1.21 -24.33
C PRO A 102 2.83 -0.14 -23.65
N LEU A 103 4.10 -0.48 -23.45
CA LEU A 103 4.55 -1.75 -22.88
C LEU A 103 4.26 -1.82 -21.38
N LEU A 104 4.43 -0.70 -20.66
CA LEU A 104 4.05 -0.56 -19.26
C LEU A 104 2.54 -0.75 -19.07
N SER A 105 1.72 -0.11 -19.91
CA SER A 105 0.27 -0.27 -19.87
C SER A 105 -0.17 -1.73 -20.08
N HIS A 106 0.42 -2.43 -21.05
CA HIS A 106 0.14 -3.85 -21.29
C HIS A 106 0.56 -4.74 -20.12
N LEU A 107 1.76 -4.52 -19.55
CA LEU A 107 2.25 -5.30 -18.41
C LEU A 107 1.38 -5.09 -17.16
N LEU A 108 0.96 -3.85 -16.91
CA LEU A 108 0.08 -3.53 -15.80
C LEU A 108 -1.32 -4.18 -15.95
N ASN A 109 -1.86 -4.19 -17.16
CA ASN A 109 -3.15 -4.82 -17.45
C ASN A 109 -3.09 -6.35 -17.24
N GLU A 110 -2.09 -7.02 -17.81
CA GLU A 110 -1.91 -8.47 -17.62
C GLU A 110 -1.64 -8.84 -16.15
N THR A 111 -0.92 -7.97 -15.43
CA THR A 111 -0.73 -8.12 -13.98
C THR A 111 -2.06 -8.04 -13.23
N CYS A 112 -2.94 -7.09 -13.57
CA CYS A 112 -4.26 -6.95 -12.97
C CYS A 112 -5.14 -8.20 -13.21
N LEU A 113 -5.20 -8.67 -14.46
CA LEU A 113 -5.99 -9.85 -14.84
C LEU A 113 -5.50 -11.13 -14.15
N LEU A 114 -4.18 -11.29 -14.02
CA LEU A 114 -3.62 -12.41 -13.29
C LEU A 114 -3.93 -12.34 -11.80
N LEU A 115 -3.85 -11.15 -11.19
CA LEU A 115 -4.19 -10.97 -9.78
C LEU A 115 -5.64 -11.37 -9.51
N ILE A 116 -6.59 -10.93 -10.35
CA ILE A 116 -8.00 -11.33 -10.28
C ILE A 116 -8.11 -12.86 -10.29
N HIS A 117 -7.57 -13.50 -11.34
CA HIS A 117 -7.66 -14.95 -11.51
C HIS A 117 -7.02 -15.73 -10.35
N THR A 118 -5.94 -15.20 -9.77
CA THR A 118 -5.23 -15.87 -8.68
C THR A 118 -5.96 -15.76 -7.34
N ILE A 119 -6.66 -14.65 -7.11
CA ILE A 119 -7.43 -14.46 -5.87
C ILE A 119 -8.66 -15.36 -5.86
N ASP A 120 -9.28 -15.57 -7.02
CA ASP A 120 -10.47 -16.42 -7.18
C ASP A 120 -10.16 -17.91 -7.01
N THR A 121 -8.89 -18.33 -7.17
CA THR A 121 -8.46 -19.75 -7.16
C THR A 121 -7.84 -20.23 -5.84
N GLU A 122 -7.90 -19.42 -4.77
CA GLU A 122 -7.51 -19.80 -3.39
C GLU A 122 -6.10 -20.43 -3.23
N LEU A 123 -5.09 -19.78 -3.84
CA LEU A 123 -3.70 -20.23 -3.79
C LEU A 123 -3.00 -20.02 -2.41
N PRO A 124 -1.85 -20.70 -2.15
CA PRO A 124 -1.13 -20.65 -0.87
C PRO A 124 -0.75 -19.24 -0.38
N SER A 125 -0.72 -19.04 0.95
CA SER A 125 -0.53 -17.73 1.60
C SER A 125 0.79 -17.02 1.28
N ASN A 126 1.87 -17.75 1.02
CA ASN A 126 3.17 -17.19 0.61
C ASN A 126 3.13 -16.57 -0.80
N LEU A 127 2.32 -17.13 -1.69
CA LEU A 127 2.08 -16.63 -3.03
C LEU A 127 1.17 -15.39 -2.96
N ALA A 128 0.11 -15.46 -2.16
CA ALA A 128 -0.78 -14.34 -1.92
C ALA A 128 -0.05 -13.07 -1.45
N TYR A 129 0.89 -13.19 -0.50
CA TYR A 129 1.67 -12.04 -0.04
C TYR A 129 2.47 -11.37 -1.17
N SER A 130 3.11 -12.18 -2.01
CA SER A 130 3.91 -11.67 -3.14
C SER A 130 3.03 -10.99 -4.20
N LEU A 131 1.82 -11.51 -4.42
CA LEU A 131 0.82 -10.92 -5.31
C LEU A 131 0.25 -9.61 -4.74
N ILE A 132 -0.08 -9.56 -3.46
CA ILE A 132 -0.53 -8.32 -2.80
C ILE A 132 0.58 -7.26 -2.84
N ARG A 133 1.86 -7.65 -2.74
CA ARG A 133 2.98 -6.71 -2.96
C ARG A 133 3.05 -6.18 -4.37
N ILE A 134 2.73 -6.99 -5.38
CA ILE A 134 2.66 -6.52 -6.76
C ILE A 134 1.46 -5.59 -6.93
N LEU A 135 0.28 -5.97 -6.42
CA LEU A 135 -0.92 -5.13 -6.40
C LEU A 135 -0.63 -3.75 -5.78
N GLN A 136 0.02 -3.72 -4.61
CA GLN A 136 0.45 -2.49 -3.95
C GLN A 136 1.33 -1.64 -4.87
N LYS A 137 2.28 -2.24 -5.59
CA LYS A 137 3.15 -1.52 -6.52
C LYS A 137 2.41 -1.03 -7.75
N THR A 138 1.48 -1.81 -8.28
CA THR A 138 0.58 -1.40 -9.36
C THR A 138 -0.23 -0.16 -8.93
N VAL A 139 -0.79 -0.15 -7.72
CA VAL A 139 -1.49 1.03 -7.15
C VAL A 139 -0.58 2.25 -7.08
N GLU A 140 0.66 2.12 -6.59
CA GLU A 140 1.61 3.26 -6.55
C GLU A 140 1.96 3.78 -7.95
N ILE A 141 2.16 2.90 -8.93
CA ILE A 141 2.48 3.33 -10.30
C ILE A 141 1.28 4.02 -10.95
N VAL A 142 0.09 3.44 -10.83
CA VAL A 142 -1.13 3.89 -11.52
C VAL A 142 -1.63 5.22 -10.96
N PHE A 143 -1.66 5.34 -9.63
CA PHE A 143 -2.30 6.46 -8.96
C PHE A 143 -1.34 7.51 -8.40
N TYR A 144 -0.07 7.16 -8.25
CA TYR A 144 0.95 8.05 -7.66
C TYR A 144 2.14 8.28 -8.58
N GLU A 145 2.14 7.66 -9.77
CA GLU A 145 3.21 7.75 -10.77
C GLU A 145 4.61 7.49 -10.19
N ASN A 146 4.70 6.62 -9.18
CA ASN A 146 5.93 6.39 -8.42
C ASN A 146 6.10 4.91 -8.06
N TRP A 147 7.35 4.45 -8.00
CA TRP A 147 7.68 3.12 -7.49
C TRP A 147 7.81 3.08 -5.96
N SER A 148 8.23 4.20 -5.39
CA SER A 148 8.33 4.46 -3.95
C SER A 148 7.10 5.18 -3.43
N PHE A 149 6.97 5.24 -2.09
CA PHE A 149 5.89 5.95 -1.44
C PHE A 149 5.88 7.42 -1.85
N ALA A 150 4.71 7.92 -2.28
CA ALA A 150 4.50 9.32 -2.61
C ALA A 150 3.32 9.90 -1.82
N LEU A 151 3.51 11.11 -1.31
CA LEU A 151 2.54 11.76 -0.43
C LEU A 151 1.25 12.19 -1.13
N LYS A 152 1.29 12.45 -2.45
CA LYS A 152 0.15 12.95 -3.20
C LYS A 152 -0.12 12.08 -4.42
N PRO A 153 -1.39 11.82 -4.75
CA PRO A 153 -1.74 11.17 -6.00
C PRO A 153 -1.29 12.01 -7.19
N GLN A 154 -0.80 11.32 -8.21
CA GLN A 154 -0.45 11.87 -9.50
C GLN A 154 -0.92 10.86 -10.54
N ALA A 155 -1.94 11.25 -11.31
CA ALA A 155 -2.56 10.38 -12.28
C ALA A 155 -1.53 10.04 -13.37
N SER A 156 -1.16 8.76 -13.49
CA SER A 156 -0.21 8.32 -14.50
C SER A 156 -0.75 8.61 -15.91
N CYS A 157 0.07 9.26 -16.75
CA CYS A 157 -0.26 9.58 -18.13
C CYS A 157 -0.30 8.34 -19.04
N PHE A 158 0.24 7.21 -18.59
CA PHE A 158 0.30 5.95 -19.34
C PHE A 158 -0.90 5.02 -19.10
N VAL A 159 -1.76 5.38 -18.15
CA VAL A 159 -2.85 4.51 -17.68
C VAL A 159 -4.19 5.14 -17.99
N ASP A 160 -5.03 4.39 -18.69
CA ASP A 160 -6.40 4.79 -19.02
C ASP A 160 -7.35 4.64 -17.83
N ASP A 161 -8.53 5.27 -17.93
CA ASP A 161 -9.54 5.22 -16.87
C ASP A 161 -10.13 3.82 -16.69
N ARG A 162 -10.09 2.98 -17.73
CA ARG A 162 -10.55 1.60 -17.68
C ARG A 162 -9.69 0.78 -16.71
N MET A 163 -8.37 0.83 -16.84
CA MET A 163 -7.46 0.10 -15.97
C MET A 163 -7.56 0.60 -14.52
N ARG A 164 -7.75 1.91 -14.31
CA ARG A 164 -8.00 2.47 -12.97
C ARG A 164 -9.28 1.90 -12.37
N ALA A 165 -10.35 1.79 -13.16
CA ALA A 165 -11.61 1.21 -12.73
C ALA A 165 -11.49 -0.30 -12.44
N GLU A 166 -10.78 -1.06 -13.28
CA GLU A 166 -10.53 -2.50 -13.06
C GLU A 166 -9.72 -2.73 -11.78
N LEU A 167 -8.67 -1.93 -11.55
CA LEU A 167 -7.84 -2.01 -10.34
C LEU A 167 -8.63 -1.63 -9.09
N LEU A 168 -9.48 -0.60 -9.18
CA LEU A 168 -10.36 -0.20 -8.08
C LEU A 168 -11.39 -1.29 -7.77
N SER A 169 -11.99 -1.88 -8.81
CA SER A 169 -12.92 -3.01 -8.69
C SER A 169 -12.25 -4.17 -7.97
N LEU A 170 -11.07 -4.59 -8.43
CA LEU A 170 -10.25 -5.63 -7.79
C LEU A 170 -10.02 -5.34 -6.32
N VAL A 171 -9.44 -4.18 -5.99
CA VAL A 171 -9.13 -3.80 -4.61
C VAL A 171 -10.39 -3.75 -3.74
N SER A 172 -11.52 -3.29 -4.29
CA SER A 172 -12.78 -3.19 -3.56
C SER A 172 -13.57 -4.49 -3.44
N GLY A 173 -13.25 -5.50 -4.26
CA GLY A 173 -13.89 -6.81 -4.25
C GLY A 173 -13.16 -7.84 -3.40
N MET A 174 -11.94 -7.54 -2.93
CA MET A 174 -11.17 -8.46 -2.09
C MET A 174 -11.77 -8.60 -0.70
N ASP A 175 -12.13 -9.84 -0.34
CA ASP A 175 -12.63 -10.17 0.99
C ASP A 175 -11.50 -10.17 2.04
N LEU A 176 -11.51 -9.16 2.91
CA LEU A 176 -10.55 -9.03 4.02
C LEU A 176 -10.74 -10.11 5.10
N ALA A 177 -11.95 -10.67 5.27
CA ALA A 177 -12.23 -11.65 6.32
C ALA A 177 -11.48 -12.97 6.09
N ARG A 178 -11.17 -13.29 4.83
CA ARG A 178 -10.33 -14.45 4.48
C ARG A 178 -8.93 -14.37 5.09
N TRP A 179 -8.44 -13.17 5.36
CA TRP A 179 -7.09 -12.92 5.87
C TRP A 179 -7.03 -12.63 7.37
N THR A 180 -8.19 -12.57 8.05
CA THR A 180 -8.30 -12.39 9.51
C THR A 180 -8.47 -13.72 10.25
N SER A 181 -8.96 -14.76 9.56
CA SER A 181 -8.99 -16.12 10.08
C SER A 181 -7.60 -16.75 9.98
N HIS A 182 -7.17 -17.53 10.97
CA HIS A 182 -5.85 -18.20 11.13
C HIS A 182 -4.82 -17.49 12.04
N SER A 183 -5.28 -16.88 13.14
CA SER A 183 -4.42 -16.44 14.25
C SER A 183 -4.07 -17.56 15.25
N ASN A 184 -4.22 -18.84 14.88
CA ASN A 184 -3.85 -19.94 15.77
C ASN A 184 -2.54 -20.59 15.31
N GLU A 185 -1.58 -20.55 16.23
CA GLU A 185 -0.39 -21.40 16.35
C GLU A 185 0.86 -21.04 15.51
N GLU A 186 1.87 -20.55 16.25
CA GLU A 186 3.30 -20.90 16.13
C GLU A 186 4.00 -20.85 14.77
N ASN A 187 3.52 -20.09 13.78
CA ASN A 187 4.28 -19.83 12.56
C ASN A 187 4.99 -18.46 12.60
N LEU A 188 6.33 -18.49 12.67
CA LEU A 188 7.23 -17.33 12.57
C LEU A 188 7.04 -16.48 11.28
N PHE A 189 6.31 -17.02 10.30
CA PHE A 189 5.98 -16.39 9.03
C PHE A 189 4.47 -16.26 8.85
N ASP A 190 3.77 -15.64 9.81
CA ASP A 190 2.34 -15.35 9.67
C ASP A 190 2.08 -14.40 8.47
N PHE A 191 1.98 -15.02 7.28
CA PHE A 191 1.69 -14.35 6.02
C PHE A 191 0.27 -13.80 6.02
N SER A 192 -0.67 -14.37 6.78
CA SER A 192 -2.06 -13.91 6.81
C SER A 192 -2.16 -12.48 7.35
N THR A 193 -1.56 -12.22 8.52
CA THR A 193 -1.49 -10.89 9.12
C THR A 193 -0.74 -9.88 8.24
N ARG A 194 0.37 -10.31 7.61
CA ARG A 194 1.12 -9.45 6.67
C ARG A 194 0.32 -9.11 5.41
N CYS A 195 -0.40 -10.09 4.84
CA CYS A 195 -1.30 -9.89 3.72
C CYS A 195 -2.41 -8.91 4.09
N TYR A 196 -3.06 -9.12 5.23
CA TYR A 196 -4.14 -8.27 5.73
C TYR A 196 -3.70 -6.81 5.87
N ARG A 197 -2.57 -6.55 6.55
CA ARG A 197 -2.02 -5.19 6.71
C ARG A 197 -1.73 -4.52 5.37
N LEU A 198 -1.06 -5.24 4.48
CA LEU A 198 -0.65 -4.68 3.19
C LEU A 198 -1.85 -4.43 2.29
N LEU A 199 -2.85 -5.30 2.30
CA LEU A 199 -4.09 -5.13 1.56
C LEU A 199 -4.90 -3.94 2.09
N LEU A 200 -5.06 -3.85 3.42
CA LEU A 200 -5.75 -2.73 4.07
C LEU A 200 -5.08 -1.38 3.76
N TYR A 201 -3.74 -1.35 3.79
CA TYR A 201 -2.97 -0.19 3.36
C TYR A 201 -3.19 0.12 1.87
N THR A 202 -3.18 -0.89 1.01
CA THR A 202 -3.39 -0.73 -0.44
C THR A 202 -4.78 -0.17 -0.74
N MET A 203 -5.81 -0.65 -0.04
CA MET A 203 -7.17 -0.12 -0.08
C MET A 203 -7.21 1.37 0.32
N ALA A 204 -6.57 1.74 1.43
CA ALA A 204 -6.47 3.15 1.86
C ALA A 204 -5.78 4.02 0.80
N ARG A 205 -4.70 3.54 0.18
CA ARG A 205 -4.00 4.27 -0.90
C ARG A 205 -4.87 4.45 -2.13
N SER A 206 -5.62 3.44 -2.55
CA SER A 206 -6.57 3.55 -3.66
C SER A 206 -7.68 4.56 -3.36
N LEU A 207 -8.24 4.52 -2.14
CA LEU A 207 -9.26 5.48 -1.69
C LEU A 207 -8.72 6.92 -1.70
N PHE A 208 -7.51 7.15 -1.19
CA PHE A 208 -6.93 8.49 -1.17
C PHE A 208 -6.74 9.06 -2.59
N ALA A 209 -6.37 8.23 -3.55
CA ALA A 209 -6.16 8.65 -4.92
C ALA A 209 -7.44 8.92 -5.70
N GLN A 210 -8.45 8.05 -5.56
CA GLN A 210 -9.70 8.15 -6.32
C GLN A 210 -10.76 9.01 -5.64
N GLY A 211 -10.62 9.28 -4.34
CA GLY A 211 -11.65 9.92 -3.54
C GLY A 211 -12.63 8.89 -2.96
N TYR A 212 -13.86 9.31 -2.68
CA TYR A 212 -14.81 8.49 -1.94
C TYR A 212 -15.24 7.23 -2.72
N HIS A 213 -15.02 6.05 -2.11
CA HIS A 213 -15.51 4.76 -2.59
C HIS A 213 -16.12 3.97 -1.41
N SER A 214 -17.41 3.64 -1.48
CA SER A 214 -18.16 3.11 -0.33
C SER A 214 -17.68 1.74 0.15
N SER A 215 -17.37 0.81 -0.75
CA SER A 215 -16.86 -0.52 -0.38
C SER A 215 -15.54 -0.42 0.40
N ILE A 216 -14.57 0.34 -0.13
CA ILE A 216 -13.27 0.53 0.53
C ILE A 216 -13.45 1.27 1.86
N MET A 217 -14.35 2.25 1.92
CA MET A 217 -14.66 2.95 3.16
C MET A 217 -15.19 1.99 4.25
N ASN A 218 -15.99 0.98 3.87
CA ASN A 218 -16.48 -0.03 4.81
C ASN A 218 -15.35 -0.91 5.32
N HIS A 219 -14.41 -1.30 4.45
CA HIS A 219 -13.22 -2.05 4.85
C HIS A 219 -12.32 -1.28 5.81
N LEU A 220 -12.30 0.05 5.71
CA LEU A 220 -11.52 0.93 6.58
C LEU A 220 -12.28 1.40 7.83
N ALA A 221 -13.52 0.94 8.03
CA ALA A 221 -14.34 1.27 9.20
C ALA A 221 -13.90 0.46 10.44
N ILE A 222 -12.63 0.59 10.81
CA ILE A 222 -11.95 -0.09 11.91
C ILE A 222 -11.75 0.92 13.03
N SER A 223 -11.87 0.52 14.30
CA SER A 223 -11.62 1.43 15.43
C SER A 223 -10.15 1.89 15.48
N ALA A 224 -9.87 3.02 16.13
CA ALA A 224 -8.50 3.53 16.24
C ALA A 224 -7.56 2.52 16.93
N ASN A 225 -8.02 1.93 18.04
CA ASN A 225 -7.26 0.95 18.81
C ASN A 225 -6.96 -0.31 18.00
N ASP A 226 -7.98 -0.86 17.31
CA ASP A 226 -7.79 -2.05 16.49
C ASP A 226 -6.84 -1.76 15.33
N LEU A 227 -6.93 -0.57 14.72
CA LEU A 227 -6.04 -0.18 13.63
C LEU A 227 -4.59 -0.09 14.11
N ILE A 228 -4.34 0.55 15.24
CA ILE A 228 -2.99 0.58 15.83
C ILE A 228 -2.52 -0.84 16.14
N ALA A 229 -3.35 -1.67 16.76
CA ALA A 229 -3.02 -3.06 17.09
C ALA A 229 -2.72 -3.92 15.85
N ILE A 230 -3.41 -3.68 14.74
CA ILE A 230 -3.15 -4.33 13.45
C ILE A 230 -1.74 -4.01 12.99
N PHE A 231 -1.31 -2.74 13.01
CA PHE A 231 -0.04 -2.30 12.41
C PHE A 231 1.15 -2.22 13.37
N GLN A 232 0.96 -2.37 14.69
CA GLN A 232 1.99 -2.14 15.72
C GLN A 232 3.30 -2.92 15.56
N SER A 233 3.32 -3.99 14.77
CA SER A 233 4.52 -4.80 14.55
C SER A 233 5.25 -4.47 13.23
N ASP A 234 4.83 -3.43 12.51
CA ASP A 234 5.43 -2.93 11.27
C ASP A 234 5.38 -1.39 11.27
N ASP A 235 6.38 -0.77 11.89
CA ASP A 235 6.44 0.69 12.08
C ASP A 235 6.37 1.47 10.75
N VAL A 236 6.99 0.94 9.70
CA VAL A 236 7.00 1.56 8.37
C VAL A 236 5.59 1.63 7.83
N LEU A 237 4.87 0.51 7.84
CA LEU A 237 3.52 0.45 7.32
C LEU A 237 2.52 1.16 8.24
N LEU A 238 2.74 1.14 9.56
CA LEU A 238 1.98 1.90 10.56
C LEU A 238 2.00 3.40 10.22
N PHE A 239 3.17 4.02 10.08
CA PHE A 239 3.24 5.45 9.79
C PHE A 239 2.71 5.81 8.41
N ARG A 240 2.89 4.95 7.42
CA ARG A 240 2.28 5.14 6.10
C ARG A 240 0.77 5.07 6.13
N MET A 241 0.20 4.15 6.92
CA MET A 241 -1.24 4.03 7.10
C MET A 241 -1.80 5.26 7.83
N LEU A 242 -1.19 5.65 8.96
CA LEU A 242 -1.57 6.83 9.74
C LEU A 242 -1.53 8.12 8.90
N LEU A 243 -0.46 8.30 8.13
CA LEU A 243 -0.33 9.43 7.23
C LEU A 243 -1.37 9.40 6.10
N THR A 244 -1.63 8.22 5.51
CA THR A 244 -2.62 8.07 4.45
C THR A 244 -4.03 8.40 4.97
N LEU A 245 -4.43 7.88 6.13
CA LEU A 245 -5.72 8.17 6.75
C LEU A 245 -5.87 9.65 7.12
N LEU A 246 -4.81 10.26 7.67
CA LEU A 246 -4.78 11.71 7.94
C LEU A 246 -5.02 12.52 6.66
N LEU A 247 -4.41 12.12 5.54
CA LEU A 247 -4.58 12.79 4.26
C LEU A 247 -5.98 12.57 3.66
N ILE A 248 -6.53 11.36 3.75
CA ILE A 248 -7.91 11.05 3.35
C ILE A 248 -8.89 11.94 4.11
N GLU A 249 -8.76 12.00 5.44
CA GLU A 249 -9.63 12.81 6.28
C GLU A 249 -9.49 14.30 5.95
N ASN A 250 -8.27 14.81 5.79
CA ASN A 250 -8.05 16.21 5.40
C ASN A 250 -8.69 16.54 4.03
N THR A 251 -8.63 15.62 3.07
CA THR A 251 -9.29 15.77 1.76
C THR A 251 -10.81 15.73 1.89
N ALA A 252 -11.34 14.85 2.75
CA ALA A 252 -12.77 14.76 3.01
C ALA A 252 -13.34 16.03 3.61
N ILE A 253 -12.60 16.65 4.53
CA ILE A 253 -13.04 17.92 5.11
C ILE A 253 -13.04 19.02 4.05
N LYS A 254 -11.98 19.13 3.24
CA LYS A 254 -11.91 20.13 2.17
C LYS A 254 -12.99 19.96 1.11
N ASN A 255 -13.37 18.73 0.82
CA ASN A 255 -14.31 18.40 -0.24
C ASN A 255 -15.74 18.19 0.28
N GLY A 256 -16.01 18.46 1.56
CA GLY A 256 -17.37 18.45 2.14
C GLY A 256 -18.04 17.07 2.26
N TRP A 257 -17.28 15.96 2.27
CA TRP A 257 -17.85 14.61 2.40
C TRP A 257 -17.53 13.94 3.75
N VAL A 258 -17.26 14.75 4.77
CA VAL A 258 -16.95 14.31 6.15
C VAL A 258 -17.98 13.33 6.71
N ASN A 259 -19.27 13.56 6.47
CA ASN A 259 -20.37 12.73 6.97
C ASN A 259 -20.34 11.30 6.42
N ARG A 260 -19.57 11.06 5.35
CA ARG A 260 -19.41 9.75 4.73
C ARG A 260 -18.14 9.02 5.18
N LEU A 261 -17.26 9.69 5.95
CA LEU A 261 -16.08 9.06 6.53
C LEU A 261 -16.50 8.08 7.62
N ARG A 262 -16.07 6.83 7.48
CA ARG A 262 -16.19 5.79 8.51
C ARG A 262 -14.86 5.46 9.19
N VAL A 263 -13.79 6.15 8.79
CA VAL A 263 -12.46 5.98 9.39
C VAL A 263 -12.35 6.76 10.71
N PRO A 264 -11.52 6.27 11.65
CA PRO A 264 -11.21 7.00 12.88
C PRO A 264 -10.68 8.40 12.59
N SER A 265 -10.89 9.32 13.52
CA SER A 265 -10.29 10.64 13.40
C SER A 265 -8.78 10.57 13.61
N ALA A 266 -8.03 11.48 12.97
CA ALA A 266 -6.60 11.59 13.17
C ALA A 266 -6.21 11.83 14.65
N HIS A 267 -7.10 12.46 15.43
CA HIS A 267 -6.88 12.71 16.85
C HIS A 267 -6.95 11.41 17.68
N GLU A 268 -7.96 10.58 17.42
CA GLU A 268 -8.09 9.25 18.04
C GLU A 268 -6.91 8.35 17.65
N LEU A 269 -6.54 8.33 16.36
CA LEU A 269 -5.38 7.56 15.89
C LEU A 269 -4.06 8.00 16.53
N PHE A 270 -3.82 9.31 16.62
CA PHE A 270 -2.63 9.82 17.27
C PHE A 270 -2.60 9.48 18.75
N THR A 271 -3.74 9.53 19.42
CA THR A 271 -3.85 9.20 20.85
C THR A 271 -3.65 7.71 21.08
N SER A 272 -4.27 6.87 20.27
CA SER A 272 -4.12 5.41 20.34
C SER A 272 -2.66 5.00 20.10
N LEU A 273 -1.95 5.70 19.20
CA LEU A 273 -0.50 5.52 19.02
C LEU A 273 0.29 5.92 20.27
N LEU A 274 -0.05 7.03 20.93
CA LEU A 274 0.61 7.45 22.16
C LEU A 274 0.33 6.48 23.32
N GLU A 275 -0.91 5.98 23.43
CA GLU A 275 -1.29 4.99 24.42
C GLU A 275 -0.52 3.69 24.24
N LEU A 276 -0.34 3.23 22.99
CA LEU A 276 0.47 2.05 22.66
C LEU A 276 1.90 2.16 23.20
N ILE A 277 2.52 3.33 23.07
CA ILE A 277 3.89 3.58 23.56
C ILE A 277 3.94 4.09 25.00
N GLY A 278 2.82 4.05 25.74
CA GLY A 278 2.76 4.54 27.12
C GLY A 278 3.12 6.02 27.26
N PHE A 279 2.83 6.84 26.25
CA PHE A 279 3.20 8.25 26.17
C PHE A 279 4.73 8.48 26.24
N ASP A 280 5.54 7.49 25.87
CA ASP A 280 6.99 7.63 25.86
C ASP A 280 7.49 8.43 24.66
N ARG A 281 8.09 9.59 24.94
CA ARG A 281 8.72 10.45 23.92
C ARG A 281 9.94 9.80 23.27
N TYR A 282 10.64 8.89 23.95
CA TYR A 282 11.85 8.27 23.39
C TYR A 282 11.51 7.33 22.25
N CYS A 283 10.41 6.58 22.35
CA CYS A 283 9.86 5.82 21.23
C CYS A 283 9.58 6.70 20.00
N LEU A 284 9.01 7.90 20.19
CA LEU A 284 8.80 8.86 19.08
C LEU A 284 10.12 9.36 18.48
N ILE A 285 11.16 9.55 19.30
CA ILE A 285 12.49 9.96 18.82
C ILE A 285 13.11 8.85 17.99
N ASP A 286 13.04 7.60 18.45
CA ASP A 286 13.57 6.44 17.73
C ASP A 286 12.93 6.29 16.34
N TRP A 287 11.62 6.45 16.25
CA TRP A 287 10.93 6.49 14.96
C TRP A 287 11.33 7.71 14.11
N LEU A 288 11.50 8.89 14.70
CA LEU A 288 11.93 10.09 13.98
C LEU A 288 13.34 9.99 13.39
N VAL A 289 14.27 9.32 14.08
CA VAL A 289 15.64 9.13 13.58
C VAL A 289 15.76 7.97 12.59
N SER A 290 14.80 7.05 12.59
CA SER A 290 14.75 5.94 11.63
C SER A 290 14.37 6.45 10.23
N PRO A 291 15.25 6.33 9.22
CA PRO A 291 14.97 6.81 7.87
C PRO A 291 13.91 5.98 7.13
N GLU A 292 13.57 4.80 7.68
CA GLU A 292 12.60 3.89 7.08
C GLU A 292 11.17 4.25 7.43
N THR A 293 10.95 4.95 8.56
CA THR A 293 9.60 5.34 8.99
C THR A 293 9.20 6.69 8.43
N ASP A 294 7.92 6.81 8.06
CA ASP A 294 7.33 8.08 7.65
C ASP A 294 6.88 8.94 8.86
N CYS A 295 7.46 8.71 10.05
CA CYS A 295 7.09 9.37 11.31
C CYS A 295 7.24 10.90 11.24
N LEU A 296 8.36 11.38 10.67
CA LEU A 296 8.60 12.81 10.49
C LEU A 296 7.51 13.45 9.61
N ALA A 297 7.18 12.82 8.49
CA ALA A 297 6.14 13.31 7.58
C ALA A 297 4.76 13.30 8.25
N TYR A 298 4.45 12.25 9.01
CA TYR A 298 3.23 12.13 9.79
C TYR A 298 3.11 13.23 10.86
N LEU A 299 4.13 13.42 11.70
CA LEU A 299 4.10 14.45 12.75
C LEU A 299 4.02 15.86 12.18
N LEU A 300 4.72 16.16 11.10
CA LEU A 300 4.61 17.45 10.41
C LEU A 300 3.19 17.68 9.87
N ALA A 301 2.56 16.65 9.30
CA ALA A 301 1.20 16.75 8.80
C ALA A 301 0.16 16.91 9.93
N TYR A 302 0.30 16.15 11.02
CA TYR A 302 -0.61 16.18 12.16
C TYR A 302 -0.51 17.51 12.92
N THR A 303 0.70 17.99 13.21
CA THR A 303 0.90 19.29 13.88
C THR A 303 0.44 20.46 13.00
N LYS A 304 0.58 20.36 11.68
CA LYS A 304 0.01 21.33 10.74
C LYS A 304 -1.52 21.36 10.81
N ARG A 305 -2.19 20.21 10.95
CA ARG A 305 -3.64 20.14 11.13
C ARG A 305 -4.09 20.90 12.38
N LEU A 306 -3.44 20.64 13.52
CA LEU A 306 -3.72 21.35 14.78
C LEU A 306 -3.52 22.87 14.63
N ALA A 307 -2.48 23.30 13.93
CA ALA A 307 -2.26 24.73 13.67
C ALA A 307 -3.41 25.34 12.84
N VAL A 308 -3.86 24.68 11.76
CA VAL A 308 -4.95 25.16 10.90
C VAL A 308 -6.28 25.24 11.66
N ALA A 309 -6.50 24.33 12.60
CA ALA A 309 -7.68 24.33 13.46
C ALA A 309 -7.86 25.64 14.26
N SER A 310 -6.76 26.36 14.58
CA SER A 310 -6.82 27.64 15.29
C SER A 310 -7.16 28.84 14.41
N THR A 311 -6.94 28.74 13.09
CA THR A 311 -7.11 29.87 12.15
C THR A 311 -8.45 29.90 11.44
N THR A 312 -9.24 28.82 11.55
CA THR A 312 -10.59 28.76 11.00
C THR A 312 -11.54 29.56 11.91
N ASN A 313 -11.69 30.85 11.59
CA ASN A 313 -12.72 31.73 12.12
C ASN A 313 -13.98 31.62 11.23
N ASP A 314 -15.13 31.51 11.88
CA ASP A 314 -16.47 31.83 11.36
C ASP A 314 -17.08 30.97 10.22
N LYS A 315 -18.27 30.42 10.54
CA LYS A 315 -19.45 30.17 9.67
C LYS A 315 -19.57 28.93 8.78
N ASP A 316 -18.59 28.03 8.69
CA ASP A 316 -18.78 26.76 7.95
C ASP A 316 -19.14 25.58 8.87
N ASP A 317 -20.12 24.78 8.41
CA ASP A 317 -20.74 23.58 9.00
C ASP A 317 -20.09 23.01 10.28
N GLU A 318 -20.87 22.92 11.38
CA GLU A 318 -20.45 22.33 12.67
C GLU A 318 -19.72 20.98 12.50
N VAL A 319 -20.18 20.15 11.56
CA VAL A 319 -19.59 18.82 11.31
C VAL A 319 -18.19 18.87 10.69
N GLN A 320 -17.87 19.90 9.90
CA GLN A 320 -16.54 20.08 9.31
C GLN A 320 -15.55 20.63 10.33
N GLN A 321 -16.00 21.47 11.27
CA GLN A 321 -15.17 21.98 12.37
C GLN A 321 -14.76 20.87 13.35
N HIS A 322 -15.66 19.91 13.61
CA HIS A 322 -15.45 18.83 14.59
C HIS A 322 -14.35 17.83 14.25
N ARG A 323 -13.92 17.72 12.99
CA ARG A 323 -12.76 16.88 12.64
C ARG A 323 -11.47 17.68 12.51
N TRP A 324 -11.46 18.95 12.12
CA TRP A 324 -10.22 19.75 12.16
C TRP A 324 -9.70 19.92 13.59
N ARG A 325 -10.62 20.19 14.53
CA ARG A 325 -10.35 20.35 15.95
C ARG A 325 -10.60 19.02 16.69
N PRO A 326 -9.84 18.71 17.74
CA PRO A 326 -10.21 17.62 18.62
C PRO A 326 -11.58 17.91 19.29
N PRO A 327 -12.47 16.91 19.42
CA PRO A 327 -13.77 17.11 20.07
C PRO A 327 -13.61 17.36 21.58
N ALA A 328 -14.62 17.97 22.21
CA ALA A 328 -14.56 18.36 23.63
C ALA A 328 -14.30 17.16 24.57
N CYS A 329 -14.93 16.01 24.31
CA CYS A 329 -14.68 14.77 25.06
C CYS A 329 -13.22 14.31 24.96
N TRP A 330 -12.63 14.42 23.77
CA TRP A 330 -11.22 14.10 23.55
C TRP A 330 -10.30 15.06 24.31
N LEU A 331 -10.61 16.37 24.30
CA LEU A 331 -9.84 17.38 25.02
C LEU A 331 -9.87 17.14 26.53
N GLN A 332 -11.00 16.71 27.09
CA GLN A 332 -11.10 16.41 28.52
C GLN A 332 -10.22 15.22 28.92
N LEU A 333 -10.10 14.21 28.06
CA LEU A 333 -9.43 12.95 28.37
C LEU A 333 -7.93 12.97 28.05
N HIS A 334 -7.53 13.52 26.90
CA HIS A 334 -6.20 13.27 26.32
C HIS A 334 -5.33 14.51 26.18
N ARG A 335 -5.90 15.72 26.29
CA ARG A 335 -5.21 16.99 26.06
C ARG A 335 -3.90 17.10 26.83
N GLU A 336 -3.94 16.81 28.13
CA GLU A 336 -2.77 17.04 29.00
C GLU A 336 -1.63 16.07 28.66
N GLY A 337 -1.93 14.78 28.48
CA GLY A 337 -0.94 13.77 28.10
C GLY A 337 -0.30 14.09 26.74
N VAL A 338 -1.12 14.41 25.74
CA VAL A 338 -0.64 14.81 24.40
C VAL A 338 0.23 16.05 24.47
N ARG A 339 -0.21 17.08 25.22
CA ARG A 339 0.52 18.34 25.40
C ARG A 339 1.88 18.12 26.05
N GLN A 340 1.93 17.30 27.09
CA GLN A 340 3.16 16.99 27.81
C GLN A 340 4.17 16.26 26.92
N VAL A 341 3.73 15.20 26.22
CA VAL A 341 4.59 14.44 25.31
C VAL A 341 5.14 15.32 24.18
N MET A 342 4.28 16.12 23.55
CA MET A 342 4.71 17.06 22.50
C MET A 342 5.73 18.07 23.03
N THR A 343 5.50 18.63 24.22
CA THR A 343 6.41 19.61 24.83
C THR A 343 7.78 18.98 25.12
N ASP A 344 7.79 17.77 25.68
CA ASP A 344 9.04 17.10 26.02
C ASP A 344 9.77 16.56 24.77
N LEU A 345 9.04 16.16 23.74
CA LEU A 345 9.60 15.83 22.43
C LEU A 345 10.34 17.04 21.83
N ALA A 346 9.71 18.22 21.80
CA ALA A 346 10.35 19.43 21.29
C ALA A 346 11.63 19.81 22.07
N LYS A 347 11.60 19.70 23.40
CA LYS A 347 12.80 19.90 24.24
C LYS A 347 13.92 18.91 23.90
N SER A 348 13.55 17.64 23.72
CA SER A 348 14.51 16.56 23.42
C SER A 348 15.12 16.75 22.02
N LEU A 349 14.31 17.08 21.01
CA LEU A 349 14.80 17.39 19.66
C LEU A 349 15.75 18.59 19.66
N LYS A 350 15.43 19.65 20.41
CA LYS A 350 16.33 20.81 20.54
C LYS A 350 17.67 20.43 21.19
N LYS A 351 17.65 19.57 22.21
CA LYS A 351 18.87 19.07 22.84
C LYS A 351 19.70 18.23 21.87
N LEU A 352 19.06 17.32 21.13
CA LEU A 352 19.72 16.46 20.13
C LEU A 352 20.26 17.24 18.92
N GLN A 353 19.60 18.34 18.56
CA GLN A 353 20.08 19.27 17.53
C GLN A 353 21.39 19.93 17.94
N ILE A 354 21.46 20.43 19.19
CA ILE A 354 22.66 21.07 19.73
C ILE A 354 23.84 20.08 19.78
N SER A 355 23.57 18.80 20.04
CA SER A 355 24.59 17.75 20.04
C SER A 355 24.90 17.17 18.65
N GLY A 356 24.26 17.66 17.58
CA GLY A 356 24.47 17.17 16.22
C GLY A 356 24.05 15.71 16.00
N SER A 357 23.12 15.20 16.81
CA SER A 357 22.78 13.77 16.88
C SER A 357 21.54 13.39 16.06
N LEU A 358 21.02 14.30 15.23
CA LEU A 358 19.83 14.07 14.40
C LEU A 358 20.21 13.94 12.91
N PRO A 359 19.59 13.01 12.17
CA PRO A 359 19.81 12.86 10.73
C PRO A 359 19.08 13.91 9.88
N PHE A 360 18.38 14.86 10.50
CA PHE A 360 17.61 15.92 9.84
C PHE A 360 17.65 17.22 10.66
N ALA A 361 17.28 18.34 10.03
CA ALA A 361 17.12 19.63 10.69
C ALA A 361 15.73 19.72 11.37
N PRO A 362 15.63 19.73 12.71
CA PRO A 362 14.35 19.62 13.41
C PRO A 362 13.61 20.95 13.58
N ASP A 363 14.18 22.08 13.18
CA ASP A 363 13.65 23.43 13.48
C ASP A 363 12.19 23.60 13.06
N LEU A 364 11.85 23.13 11.86
CA LEU A 364 10.49 23.19 11.35
C LEU A 364 9.54 22.35 12.20
N LEU A 365 9.95 21.12 12.56
CA LEU A 365 9.13 20.23 13.38
C LEU A 365 8.95 20.81 14.79
N ILE A 366 10.02 21.29 15.42
CA ILE A 366 9.97 21.93 16.75
C ILE A 366 9.01 23.13 16.73
N THR A 367 9.11 23.98 15.70
CA THR A 367 8.22 25.13 15.53
C THR A 367 6.76 24.69 15.42
N ARG A 368 6.48 23.66 14.61
CA ARG A 368 5.13 23.12 14.43
C ARG A 368 4.57 22.49 15.69
N ILE A 369 5.40 21.77 16.45
CA ILE A 369 5.03 21.21 17.74
C ILE A 369 4.68 22.32 18.73
N HIS A 370 5.51 23.37 18.85
CA HIS A 370 5.20 24.50 19.72
C HIS A 370 3.89 25.19 19.36
N THR A 371 3.61 25.37 18.06
CA THR A 371 2.32 25.91 17.61
C THR A 371 1.17 24.99 18.00
N ALA A 372 1.28 23.68 17.76
CA ALA A 372 0.26 22.71 18.15
C ALA A 372 0.00 22.71 19.66
N VAL A 373 1.05 22.77 20.49
CA VAL A 373 0.95 22.87 21.96
C VAL A 373 0.24 24.15 22.40
N LYS A 374 0.52 25.29 21.75
CA LYS A 374 -0.20 26.55 22.01
C LYS A 374 -1.68 26.42 21.69
N VAL A 375 -2.02 25.84 20.54
CA VAL A 375 -3.42 25.62 20.14
C VAL A 375 -4.14 24.71 21.14
N LEU A 376 -3.52 23.60 21.53
CA LEU A 376 -4.06 22.71 22.55
C LEU A 376 -4.16 23.39 23.93
N SER A 377 -3.43 24.48 24.18
CA SER A 377 -3.53 25.26 25.43
C SER A 377 -4.61 26.34 25.37
N SER A 378 -5.02 26.77 24.18
CA SER A 378 -6.05 27.80 23.97
C SER A 378 -7.45 27.24 23.70
N MET A 379 -7.57 25.99 23.25
CA MET A 379 -8.83 25.24 23.19
C MET A 379 -9.29 24.84 24.60
#